data_AF-A0AAF0JN83-F1
#
_entry.id   AF-A0AAF0JN83-F1
#
_cell.length_a   1.000
_cell.length_b   1.000
_cell.length_c   1.000
_cell.angle_alpha   90.00
_cell.angle_beta   90.00
_cell.angle_gamma   90.00
#
_symmetry.space_group_name_H-M   'P 1'
#
loop_
_entity.id
_entity.type
_entity.pdbx_description
1 polymer ?
#
loop_
_entity_poly.entity_id
_entity_poly.type
_entity_poly.pdbx_seq_one_letter_code
_entity_poly.pdbx_strand_id
1 'polypeptide(L)'
;MGKNDENIFGQIYLTILDYLHLIYLFYRHPKQAFEIVNSGKKVHGIVFCVIYLFIVSFIYNSAYSCISAMMVSGFLPRGLLSAVYDGISGSIIMIIIYLLKFTIFAVFIFSLLWVLRMKPPLVKTMNTIFYGMAIAYPFFLIVLAIEILSGGIFFEYLAIVAILIYLLPVLYMECLGISCLLKKSQNQVIIAVLSGIIIAVLAEKYVLFGYEILVVNTVSQVVFLI
;
A
#
# COMPACT_ATOMS: atom_id res chain seq x y z
N MET A 1 15.47 -15.69 35.81
CA MET A 1 14.63 -14.69 35.10
C MET A 1 15.16 -14.55 33.67
N GLY A 2 15.06 -15.61 32.85
CA GLY A 2 15.78 -15.66 31.56
C GLY A 2 15.46 -16.88 30.67
N LYS A 3 14.22 -17.36 30.67
CA LYS A 3 13.77 -18.44 29.74
C LYS A 3 12.63 -18.03 28.81
N ASN A 4 11.98 -16.89 29.05
CA ASN A 4 10.88 -16.40 28.20
C ASN A 4 11.37 -15.45 27.10
N ASP A 5 12.46 -14.71 27.32
CA ASP A 5 12.91 -13.69 26.36
C ASP A 5 13.55 -14.32 25.11
N GLU A 6 14.35 -15.38 25.26
CA GLU A 6 14.89 -16.15 24.12
C GLU A 6 13.79 -16.76 23.24
N ASN A 7 12.65 -17.12 23.84
CA ASN A 7 11.51 -17.69 23.14
C ASN A 7 10.75 -16.63 22.33
N ILE A 8 10.63 -15.40 22.86
CA ILE A 8 9.99 -14.28 22.18
C ILE A 8 10.84 -13.83 20.98
N PHE A 9 12.16 -13.68 21.14
CA PHE A 9 13.05 -13.31 20.04
C PHE A 9 13.06 -14.37 18.93
N GLY A 10 13.08 -15.66 19.28
CA GLY A 10 12.97 -16.75 18.31
C GLY A 10 11.64 -16.73 17.55
N GLN A 11 10.54 -16.44 18.24
CA GLN A 11 9.20 -16.38 17.64
C GLN A 11 9.00 -15.15 16.74
N ILE A 12 9.57 -14.00 17.11
CA ILE A 12 9.61 -12.79 16.27
C ILE A 12 10.44 -13.05 15.02
N TYR A 13 11.63 -13.68 15.15
CA TYR A 13 12.48 -13.99 14.02
C TYR A 13 11.79 -14.92 13.01
N LEU A 14 11.15 -15.98 13.48
CA LEU A 14 10.36 -16.89 12.64
C LEU A 14 9.22 -16.15 11.93
N THR A 15 8.54 -15.24 12.62
CA THR A 15 7.45 -14.44 12.05
C THR A 15 7.96 -13.50 10.95
N ILE A 16 9.10 -12.84 11.15
CA ILE A 16 9.73 -11.97 10.13
C ILE A 16 10.12 -12.79 8.90
N LEU A 17 10.71 -13.97 9.11
CA LEU A 17 11.15 -14.84 8.03
C LEU A 17 9.96 -15.37 7.21
N ASP A 18 8.83 -15.67 7.87
CA ASP A 18 7.57 -16.03 7.22
C ASP A 18 7.03 -14.88 6.34
N TYR A 19 7.06 -13.64 6.83
CA TYR A 19 6.64 -12.47 6.06
C TYR A 19 7.55 -12.19 4.86
N LEU A 20 8.87 -12.31 5.03
CA LEU A 20 9.83 -12.11 3.94
C LEU A 20 9.67 -13.19 2.87
N HIS A 21 9.49 -14.44 3.30
CA HIS A 21 9.22 -15.56 2.40
C HIS A 21 7.90 -15.37 1.66
N LEU A 22 6.87 -14.84 2.33
CA LEU A 22 5.59 -14.55 1.72
C LEU A 22 5.71 -13.45 0.66
N ILE A 23 6.43 -12.35 0.94
CA ILE A 23 6.76 -11.31 -0.05
C ILE A 23 7.44 -11.92 -1.27
N TYR A 24 8.46 -12.75 -1.04
CA TYR A 24 9.17 -13.45 -2.11
C TYR A 24 8.23 -14.33 -2.96
N LEU A 25 7.38 -15.12 -2.31
CA LEU A 25 6.40 -15.96 -3.00
C LEU A 25 5.40 -15.14 -3.79
N PHE A 26 5.00 -13.96 -3.32
CA PHE A 26 4.09 -13.10 -4.07
C PHE A 26 4.69 -12.61 -5.39
N TYR A 27 6.00 -12.32 -5.44
CA TYR A 27 6.67 -11.94 -6.69
C TYR A 27 7.02 -13.13 -7.59
N ARG A 28 7.32 -14.31 -7.02
CA ARG A 28 7.75 -15.48 -7.81
C ARG A 28 6.61 -16.44 -8.18
N HIS A 29 5.71 -16.70 -7.25
CA HIS A 29 4.62 -17.68 -7.35
C HIS A 29 3.33 -17.17 -6.66
N PRO A 30 2.69 -16.12 -7.18
CA PRO A 30 1.59 -15.41 -6.51
C PRO A 30 0.40 -16.30 -6.16
N LYS A 31 0.11 -17.31 -6.99
CA LYS A 31 -0.94 -18.29 -6.73
C LYS A 31 -0.67 -19.11 -5.46
N GLN A 32 0.56 -19.58 -5.26
CA GLN A 32 0.95 -20.33 -4.06
C GLN A 32 0.90 -19.43 -2.82
N ALA A 33 1.32 -18.17 -2.95
CA ALA A 33 1.22 -17.20 -1.87
C ALA A 33 -0.24 -16.98 -1.43
N PHE A 34 -1.18 -16.83 -2.36
CA PHE A 34 -2.59 -16.71 -2.04
C PHE A 34 -3.22 -17.99 -1.47
N GLU A 35 -2.75 -19.18 -1.87
CA GLU A 35 -3.16 -20.43 -1.23
C GLU A 35 -2.75 -20.47 0.26
N ILE A 36 -1.54 -20.00 0.58
CA ILE A 36 -1.06 -19.87 1.96
C ILE A 36 -1.89 -18.84 2.73
N VAL A 37 -2.12 -17.65 2.17
CA VAL A 37 -2.96 -16.60 2.81
C VAL A 37 -4.39 -17.09 3.06
N ASN A 38 -4.98 -17.77 2.07
CA ASN A 38 -6.36 -18.27 2.15
C ASN A 38 -6.51 -19.53 3.02
N SER A 39 -5.40 -20.19 3.38
CA SER A 39 -5.39 -21.31 4.34
C SER A 39 -5.79 -20.89 5.76
N GLY A 40 -5.76 -19.58 6.05
CA GLY A 40 -6.14 -19.00 7.34
C GLY A 40 -5.14 -19.26 8.47
N LYS A 41 -3.96 -19.83 8.15
CA LYS A 41 -3.09 -20.41 9.18
C LYS A 41 -2.27 -19.42 10.00
N LYS A 42 -2.06 -18.14 9.63
CA LYS A 42 -1.28 -17.24 10.50
C LYS A 42 -1.17 -15.74 10.18
N VAL A 43 -1.72 -15.20 9.10
CA VAL A 43 -1.25 -13.88 8.65
C VAL A 43 -2.39 -12.89 8.35
N HIS A 44 -2.49 -11.85 9.18
CA HIS A 44 -3.47 -10.77 9.05
C HIS A 44 -3.01 -9.80 7.95
N GLY A 45 -3.74 -9.73 6.84
CA GLY A 45 -3.36 -8.90 5.69
C GLY A 45 -3.26 -7.42 6.03
N ILE A 46 -4.11 -6.93 6.94
CA ILE A 46 -4.06 -5.54 7.43
C ILE A 46 -2.74 -5.26 8.16
N VAL A 47 -2.32 -6.15 9.06
CA VAL A 47 -1.08 -5.98 9.83
C VAL A 47 0.13 -5.98 8.91
N PHE A 48 0.16 -6.92 7.97
CA PHE A 48 1.18 -6.95 6.92
C PHE A 48 1.22 -5.64 6.14
N CYS A 49 0.06 -5.19 5.67
CA CYS A 49 -0.08 -3.98 4.90
C CYS A 49 0.42 -2.75 5.66
N VAL A 50 0.01 -2.55 6.92
CA VAL A 50 0.45 -1.41 7.74
C VAL A 50 1.96 -1.40 7.95
N ILE A 51 2.55 -2.55 8.33
CA ILE A 51 4.00 -2.64 8.56
C ILE A 51 4.76 -2.40 7.26
N TYR A 52 4.31 -3.03 6.17
CA TYR A 52 4.97 -2.90 4.87
C TYR A 52 4.89 -1.47 4.35
N LEU A 53 3.70 -0.88 4.31
CA LEU A 53 3.50 0.52 3.93
C LEU A 53 4.37 1.46 4.78
N PHE A 54 4.38 1.28 6.10
CA PHE A 54 5.21 2.09 7.00
C PHE A 54 6.69 2.06 6.58
N ILE A 55 7.27 0.87 6.42
CA ILE A 55 8.69 0.73 6.09
C ILE A 55 9.00 1.41 4.76
N VAL A 56 8.22 1.13 3.72
CA VAL A 56 8.55 1.65 2.38
C VAL A 56 8.27 3.16 2.29
N SER A 57 7.17 3.65 2.88
CA SER A 57 6.90 5.10 2.97
C SER A 57 7.94 5.83 3.80
N PHE A 58 8.46 5.20 4.86
CA PHE A 58 9.46 5.84 5.73
C PHE A 58 10.76 6.07 4.98
N ILE A 59 11.23 5.06 4.25
CA ILE A 59 12.42 5.14 3.41
C ILE A 59 12.23 6.23 2.35
N TYR A 60 11.08 6.24 1.68
CA TYR A 60 10.76 7.22 0.64
C TYR A 60 10.75 8.66 1.18
N ASN A 61 9.97 8.93 2.23
CA ASN A 61 9.81 10.29 2.77
C ASN A 61 11.12 10.81 3.39
N SER A 62 11.89 9.94 4.06
CA SER A 62 13.20 10.30 4.61
C SER A 62 14.18 10.66 3.48
N ALA A 63 14.24 9.84 2.42
CA ALA A 63 15.09 10.11 1.26
C ALA A 63 14.67 11.39 0.53
N TYR A 64 13.37 11.62 0.35
CA TYR A 64 12.84 12.83 -0.27
C TYR A 64 13.21 14.09 0.51
N SER A 65 13.05 14.09 1.85
CA SER A 65 13.42 15.25 2.67
C SER A 65 14.93 15.54 2.56
N CYS A 66 15.77 14.50 2.56
CA CYS A 66 17.22 14.64 2.36
C CYS A 66 17.56 15.23 0.98
N ILE A 67 17.03 14.67 -0.10
CA ILE A 67 17.33 15.11 -1.48
C ILE A 67 16.82 16.53 -1.72
N SER A 68 15.58 16.82 -1.31
CA SER A 68 14.98 18.15 -1.46
C SER A 68 15.78 19.21 -0.69
N ALA A 69 16.26 18.88 0.51
CA ALA A 69 17.14 19.77 1.27
C ALA A 69 18.45 20.08 0.54
N MET A 70 19.08 19.05 -0.04
CA MET A 70 20.32 19.23 -0.80
C MET A 70 20.12 20.12 -2.04
N MET A 71 18.95 20.05 -2.67
CA MET A 71 18.62 20.89 -3.83
C MET A 71 18.31 22.35 -3.46
N VAL A 72 17.64 22.59 -2.33
CA VAL A 72 17.18 23.95 -1.94
C VAL A 72 18.24 24.76 -1.20
N SER A 73 18.97 24.14 -0.26
CA SER A 73 19.90 24.85 0.63
C SER A 73 21.38 24.64 0.30
N GLY A 74 21.71 23.98 -0.82
CA GLY A 74 23.05 23.44 -1.05
C GLY A 74 23.36 22.30 -0.06
N PHE A 75 24.60 21.79 -0.06
CA PHE A 75 25.07 20.69 0.83
C PHE A 75 25.03 21.01 2.35
N LEU A 76 24.15 21.89 2.81
CA LEU A 76 23.82 22.05 4.23
C LEU A 76 22.93 20.87 4.64
N PRO A 77 23.41 19.97 5.52
CA PRO A 77 22.60 18.85 5.96
C PRO A 77 21.40 19.42 6.73
N ARG A 78 20.17 19.23 6.22
CA ARG A 78 19.03 19.15 7.13
C ARG A 78 19.40 18.08 8.15
N GLY A 79 19.30 18.42 9.44
CA GLY A 79 19.69 17.51 10.50
C GLY A 79 18.98 16.16 10.32
N LEU A 80 19.71 15.07 10.52
CA LEU A 80 19.19 13.68 10.46
C LEU A 80 17.84 13.54 11.20
N LEU A 81 17.66 14.29 12.29
CA LEU A 81 16.43 14.35 13.08
C LEU A 81 15.21 14.85 12.27
N SER A 82 15.39 15.86 11.41
CA SER A 82 14.32 16.39 10.55
C SER A 82 13.92 15.37 9.50
N ALA A 83 14.88 14.70 8.86
CA ALA A 83 14.58 13.65 7.88
C ALA A 83 13.85 12.46 8.50
N VAL A 84 14.21 12.09 9.74
CA VAL A 84 13.50 11.04 10.50
C VAL A 84 12.09 11.48 10.86
N TYR A 85 11.90 12.73 11.30
CA TYR A 85 10.57 13.27 11.62
C TYR A 85 9.65 13.31 10.39
N ASP A 86 10.16 13.81 9.26
CA ASP A 86 9.43 13.83 7.98
C ASP A 86 9.13 12.40 7.50
N GLY A 87 10.08 11.49 7.69
CA GLY A 87 9.92 10.07 7.44
C GLY A 87 8.75 9.47 8.22
N ILE A 88 8.70 9.67 9.54
CA ILE A 88 7.65 9.13 10.41
C ILE A 88 6.29 9.76 10.08
N SER A 89 6.22 11.08 10.05
CA SER A 89 4.96 11.82 9.83
C SER A 89 4.37 11.52 8.46
N GLY A 90 5.17 11.57 7.40
CA GLY A 90 4.77 11.21 6.04
C GLY A 90 4.29 9.76 5.93
N SER A 91 4.95 8.83 6.62
CA SER A 91 4.53 7.42 6.61
C SER A 91 3.20 7.18 7.28
N ILE A 92 2.94 7.83 8.42
CA ILE A 92 1.66 7.72 9.12
C ILE A 92 0.53 8.26 8.24
N ILE A 93 0.75 9.43 7.61
CA ILE A 93 -0.22 10.04 6.68
C ILE A 93 -0.52 9.08 5.53
N MET A 94 0.52 8.51 4.91
CA MET A 94 0.35 7.55 3.81
C MET A 94 -0.41 6.30 4.25
N ILE A 95 -0.11 5.73 5.42
CA ILE A 95 -0.86 4.57 5.94
C ILE A 95 -2.35 4.89 6.08
N ILE A 96 -2.69 6.05 6.66
CA ILE A 96 -4.10 6.45 6.85
C ILE A 96 -4.80 6.58 5.50
N ILE A 97 -4.18 7.29 4.55
CA ILE A 97 -4.72 7.48 3.20
C ILE A 97 -4.95 6.13 2.51
N TYR A 98 -3.96 5.24 2.55
CA TYR A 98 -4.04 3.95 1.85
C TYR A 98 -4.99 2.97 2.55
N LEU A 99 -5.06 2.95 3.88
CA LEU A 99 -6.06 2.17 4.60
C LEU A 99 -7.49 2.60 4.24
N LEU A 100 -7.73 3.91 4.10
CA LEU A 100 -9.02 4.43 3.67
C LEU A 100 -9.34 3.99 2.24
N LYS A 101 -8.38 4.16 1.31
CA LYS A 101 -8.51 3.72 -0.10
C LYS A 101 -8.83 2.22 -0.19
N PHE A 102 -8.11 1.39 0.55
CA PHE A 102 -8.28 -0.07 0.54
C PHE A 102 -9.60 -0.50 1.16
N THR A 103 -10.06 0.20 2.20
CA THR A 103 -11.36 -0.07 2.82
C THR A 103 -12.50 0.24 1.85
N ILE A 104 -12.45 1.39 1.16
CA ILE A 104 -13.45 1.75 0.13
C ILE A 104 -13.47 0.68 -0.97
N PHE A 105 -12.30 0.34 -1.51
CA PHE A 105 -12.15 -0.69 -2.53
C PHE A 105 -12.73 -2.04 -2.07
N ALA A 106 -12.42 -2.46 -0.84
CA ALA A 106 -12.93 -3.70 -0.28
C ALA A 106 -14.46 -3.70 -0.17
N VAL A 107 -15.06 -2.64 0.38
CA VAL A 107 -16.52 -2.52 0.49
C VAL A 107 -17.21 -2.64 -0.87
N PHE A 108 -16.65 -2.01 -1.91
CA PHE A 108 -17.18 -2.10 -3.27
C PHE A 108 -17.06 -3.51 -3.85
N ILE A 109 -15.88 -4.13 -3.75
CA ILE A 109 -15.69 -5.52 -4.20
C ILE A 109 -16.64 -6.46 -3.47
N PHE A 110 -16.79 -6.34 -2.16
CA PHE A 110 -17.73 -7.17 -1.41
C PHE A 110 -19.16 -7.01 -1.89
N SER A 111 -19.61 -5.76 -2.04
CA SER A 111 -20.95 -5.45 -2.50
C SER A 111 -21.21 -6.06 -3.89
N LEU A 112 -20.24 -5.94 -4.79
CA LEU A 112 -20.39 -6.41 -6.15
C LEU A 112 -20.28 -7.95 -6.27
N LEU A 113 -19.38 -8.59 -5.52
CA LEU A 113 -19.33 -10.05 -5.41
C LEU A 113 -20.62 -10.62 -4.78
N TRP A 114 -21.27 -9.86 -3.89
CA TRP A 114 -22.56 -10.22 -3.31
C TRP A 114 -23.68 -10.14 -4.35
N VAL A 115 -23.73 -9.06 -5.14
CA VAL A 115 -24.68 -8.91 -6.27
C VAL A 115 -24.50 -10.04 -7.29
N LEU A 116 -23.26 -10.44 -7.57
CA LEU A 116 -22.92 -11.57 -8.43
C LEU A 116 -23.17 -12.95 -7.78
N ARG A 117 -23.77 -13.00 -6.57
CA ARG A 117 -24.12 -14.22 -5.82
C ARG A 117 -22.93 -15.15 -5.54
N MET A 118 -21.71 -14.60 -5.44
CA MET A 118 -20.50 -15.38 -5.17
C MET A 118 -20.23 -15.62 -3.68
N LYS A 119 -20.85 -14.84 -2.78
CA LYS A 119 -20.78 -14.96 -1.30
C LYS A 119 -19.36 -15.28 -0.77
N PRO A 120 -18.38 -14.39 -1.00
CA PRO A 120 -17.01 -14.61 -0.54
C PRO A 120 -16.90 -14.63 0.99
N PRO A 121 -16.00 -15.45 1.57
CA PRO A 121 -15.69 -15.40 3.00
C PRO A 121 -14.96 -14.09 3.36
N LEU A 122 -15.63 -13.25 4.17
CA LEU A 122 -15.23 -11.86 4.43
C LEU A 122 -13.78 -11.70 4.88
N VAL A 123 -13.34 -12.46 5.89
CA VAL A 123 -11.98 -12.34 6.43
C VAL A 123 -10.91 -12.68 5.38
N LYS A 124 -11.15 -13.69 4.54
CA LYS A 124 -10.17 -14.14 3.55
C LYS A 124 -10.08 -13.19 2.35
N THR A 125 -11.21 -12.64 1.93
CA THR A 125 -11.24 -11.62 0.87
C THR A 125 -10.60 -10.33 1.35
N MET A 126 -10.87 -9.88 2.58
CA MET A 126 -10.15 -8.74 3.17
C MET A 126 -8.65 -8.99 3.17
N ASN A 127 -8.18 -10.13 3.67
CA ASN A 127 -6.75 -10.44 3.66
C ASN A 127 -6.16 -10.41 2.26
N THR A 128 -6.83 -11.05 1.28
CA THR A 128 -6.43 -11.03 -0.12
C THR A 128 -6.21 -9.60 -0.62
N ILE A 129 -7.19 -8.73 -0.36
CA ILE A 129 -7.18 -7.32 -0.77
C ILE A 129 -6.01 -6.56 -0.16
N PHE A 130 -5.81 -6.68 1.15
CA PHE A 130 -4.72 -5.97 1.81
C PHE A 130 -3.33 -6.49 1.40
N TYR A 131 -3.21 -7.78 1.07
CA TYR A 131 -1.96 -8.32 0.52
C TYR A 131 -1.69 -7.80 -0.88
N GLY A 132 -2.63 -7.97 -1.81
CA GLY A 132 -2.45 -7.58 -3.21
C GLY A 132 -2.09 -6.10 -3.33
N MET A 133 -2.77 -5.26 -2.55
CA MET A 133 -2.48 -3.83 -2.47
C MET A 133 -1.11 -3.51 -1.83
N ALA A 134 -0.72 -4.18 -0.74
CA ALA A 134 0.60 -3.97 -0.13
C ALA A 134 1.75 -4.32 -1.09
N ILE A 135 1.61 -5.40 -1.85
CA ILE A 135 2.63 -5.86 -2.81
C ILE A 135 2.68 -4.97 -4.06
N ALA A 136 1.56 -4.34 -4.41
CA ALA A 136 1.49 -3.38 -5.51
C ALA A 136 2.06 -2.01 -5.12
N TYR A 137 2.10 -1.66 -3.84
CA TYR A 137 2.55 -0.36 -3.36
C TYR A 137 3.98 0.07 -3.82
N PRO A 138 4.99 -0.81 -3.90
CA PRO A 138 6.32 -0.45 -4.39
C PRO A 138 6.31 0.07 -5.83
N PHE A 139 5.38 -0.39 -6.67
CA PHE A 139 5.26 0.09 -8.06
C PHE A 139 4.81 1.55 -8.11
N PHE A 140 3.99 1.98 -7.15
CA PHE A 140 3.62 3.39 -7.00
C PHE A 140 4.83 4.23 -6.57
N LEU A 141 5.64 3.72 -5.63
CA LEU A 141 6.82 4.41 -5.15
C LEU A 141 7.94 4.55 -6.18
N ILE A 142 8.09 3.58 -7.09
CA ILE A 142 9.02 3.71 -8.22
C ILE A 142 8.67 4.96 -9.04
N VAL A 143 7.38 5.22 -9.25
CA VAL A 143 6.97 6.34 -10.09
C VAL A 143 7.15 7.66 -9.36
N LEU A 144 6.83 7.71 -8.06
CA LEU A 144 7.16 8.86 -7.22
C LEU A 144 8.67 9.13 -7.16
N ALA A 145 9.50 8.09 -7.12
CA ALA A 145 10.96 8.26 -7.16
C ALA A 145 11.45 8.82 -8.50
N ILE A 146 10.88 8.36 -9.62
CA ILE A 146 11.16 8.93 -10.95
C ILE A 146 10.74 10.40 -10.99
N GLU A 147 9.59 10.75 -10.41
CA GLU A 147 9.11 12.12 -10.33
C GLU A 147 10.08 13.04 -9.59
N ILE A 148 10.54 12.64 -8.40
CA ILE A 148 11.54 13.38 -7.62
C ILE A 148 12.82 13.59 -8.44
N LEU A 149 13.34 12.52 -9.06
CA LEU A 149 14.55 12.59 -9.87
C LEU A 149 14.38 13.47 -11.13
N SER A 150 13.16 13.61 -11.61
CA SER A 150 12.83 14.44 -12.78
C SER A 150 12.62 15.92 -12.46
N GLY A 151 12.67 16.32 -11.18
CA GLY A 151 12.45 17.70 -10.75
C GLY A 151 11.03 18.21 -10.95
N GLY A 152 10.03 17.31 -10.96
CA GLY A 152 8.60 17.67 -11.06
C GLY A 152 8.10 18.08 -12.45
N ILE A 153 8.93 17.95 -13.50
CA ILE A 153 8.61 18.41 -14.86
C ILE A 153 7.47 17.59 -15.52
N PHE A 154 7.19 16.39 -15.02
CA PHE A 154 6.31 15.42 -15.68
C PHE A 154 4.93 15.22 -15.03
N PHE A 155 4.53 16.05 -14.07
CA PHE A 155 3.44 15.78 -13.12
C PHE A 155 2.14 15.27 -13.76
N GLU A 156 1.66 15.85 -14.87
CA GLU A 156 0.36 15.44 -15.45
C GLU A 156 0.43 14.13 -16.25
N TYR A 157 1.45 13.93 -17.10
CA TYR A 157 1.55 12.74 -17.94
C TYR A 157 2.13 11.54 -17.17
N LEU A 158 3.07 11.77 -16.25
CA LEU A 158 3.61 10.71 -15.42
C LEU A 158 2.59 10.22 -14.39
N ALA A 159 1.69 11.07 -13.87
CA ALA A 159 0.68 10.64 -12.90
C ALA A 159 -0.26 9.57 -13.48
N ILE A 160 -0.69 9.70 -14.74
CA ILE A 160 -1.52 8.69 -15.40
C ILE A 160 -0.75 7.38 -15.56
N VAL A 161 0.51 7.46 -16.01
CA VAL A 161 1.39 6.30 -16.13
C VAL A 161 1.65 5.66 -14.76
N ALA A 162 1.80 6.47 -13.71
CA ALA A 162 1.99 6.05 -12.33
C ALA A 162 0.82 5.21 -11.83
N ILE A 163 -0.38 5.76 -12.03
CA ILE A 163 -1.64 5.13 -11.68
C ILE A 163 -1.77 3.80 -12.44
N LEU A 164 -1.47 3.76 -13.74
CA LEU A 164 -1.54 2.51 -14.51
C LEU A 164 -0.51 1.46 -14.05
N ILE A 165 0.73 1.87 -13.78
CA ILE A 165 1.81 1.01 -13.28
C ILE A 165 1.46 0.43 -11.90
N TYR A 166 0.75 1.18 -11.06
CA TYR A 166 0.27 0.71 -9.77
C TYR A 166 -0.98 -0.18 -9.88
N LEU A 167 -1.96 0.22 -10.69
CA LEU A 167 -3.25 -0.46 -10.80
C LEU A 167 -3.15 -1.82 -11.49
N LEU A 168 -2.20 -2.02 -12.41
CA LEU A 168 -2.05 -3.27 -13.14
C LEU A 168 -1.61 -4.44 -12.21
N PRO A 169 -0.58 -4.28 -11.35
CA PRO A 169 -0.27 -5.21 -10.27
C PRO A 169 -1.45 -5.45 -9.32
N VAL A 170 -2.16 -4.40 -8.89
CA VAL A 170 -3.35 -4.54 -8.03
C VAL A 170 -4.39 -5.44 -8.71
N LEU A 171 -4.78 -5.11 -9.94
CA LEU A 171 -5.76 -5.87 -10.71
C LEU A 171 -5.36 -7.35 -10.82
N TYR A 172 -4.11 -7.61 -11.18
CA TYR A 172 -3.58 -8.96 -11.33
C TYR A 172 -3.66 -9.75 -10.03
N MET A 173 -3.20 -9.15 -8.92
CA MET A 173 -3.13 -9.80 -7.62
C MET A 173 -4.53 -10.07 -7.05
N GLU A 174 -5.44 -9.11 -7.13
CA GLU A 174 -6.82 -9.27 -6.66
C GLU A 174 -7.59 -10.29 -7.50
N CYS A 175 -7.40 -10.28 -8.83
CA CYS A 175 -8.02 -11.28 -9.70
C CYS A 175 -7.54 -12.69 -9.36
N LEU A 176 -6.22 -12.88 -9.15
CA LEU A 176 -5.66 -14.17 -8.77
C LEU A 176 -6.13 -14.62 -7.39
N GLY A 177 -6.04 -13.74 -6.38
CA GLY A 177 -6.38 -14.06 -5.01
C GLY A 177 -7.86 -14.38 -4.82
N ILE A 178 -8.75 -13.57 -5.40
CA ILE A 178 -10.21 -13.78 -5.32
C ILE A 178 -10.62 -15.00 -6.16
N SER A 179 -10.02 -15.22 -7.33
CA SER A 179 -10.30 -16.42 -8.13
C SER A 179 -9.84 -17.69 -7.42
N CYS A 180 -8.67 -17.66 -6.78
CA CYS A 180 -8.16 -18.75 -5.95
C CYS A 180 -9.11 -19.05 -4.78
N LEU A 181 -9.64 -18.00 -4.14
CA LEU A 181 -10.56 -18.11 -3.01
C LEU A 181 -11.92 -18.71 -3.41
N LEU A 182 -12.49 -18.23 -4.51
CA LEU A 182 -13.86 -18.58 -4.92
C LEU A 182 -13.92 -19.84 -5.77
N LYS A 183 -12.81 -20.28 -6.38
CA LYS A 183 -12.78 -21.38 -7.38
C LYS A 183 -13.83 -21.19 -8.49
N LYS A 184 -14.06 -19.94 -8.90
CA LYS A 184 -15.09 -19.52 -9.87
C LYS A 184 -14.46 -19.04 -11.18
N SER A 185 -15.32 -18.82 -12.17
CA SER A 185 -14.99 -18.23 -13.48
C SER A 185 -14.19 -16.93 -13.32
N GLN A 186 -13.00 -16.89 -13.97
CA GLN A 186 -12.10 -15.75 -13.94
C GLN A 186 -12.76 -14.46 -14.46
N ASN A 187 -13.66 -14.57 -15.44
CA ASN A 187 -14.24 -13.40 -16.10
C ASN A 187 -15.11 -12.55 -15.16
N GLN A 188 -15.90 -13.18 -14.29
CA GLN A 188 -16.75 -12.46 -13.33
C GLN A 188 -15.93 -11.79 -12.22
N VAL A 189 -14.81 -12.43 -11.81
CA VAL A 189 -13.87 -11.84 -10.85
C VAL A 189 -13.15 -10.64 -11.47
N ILE A 190 -12.70 -10.75 -12.73
CA ILE A 190 -12.05 -9.65 -13.45
C ILE A 190 -12.97 -8.43 -13.54
N ILE A 191 -14.25 -8.62 -13.90
CA ILE A 191 -15.22 -7.52 -13.97
C ILE A 191 -15.39 -6.87 -12.59
N ALA A 192 -15.45 -7.67 -11.52
CA ALA A 192 -15.62 -7.17 -10.16
C ALA A 192 -14.41 -6.36 -9.67
N VAL A 193 -13.21 -6.84 -9.95
CA VAL A 193 -11.98 -6.16 -9.57
C VAL A 193 -11.78 -4.89 -10.39
N LEU A 194 -11.99 -4.94 -11.71
CA LEU A 194 -11.89 -3.77 -12.60
C LEU A 194 -12.86 -2.66 -12.18
N SER A 195 -14.12 -2.99 -11.93
CA SER A 195 -15.11 -2.02 -11.48
C SER A 195 -14.77 -1.46 -10.09
N GLY A 196 -14.29 -2.28 -9.16
CA GLY A 196 -13.78 -1.83 -7.87
C GLY A 196 -12.62 -0.84 -8.02
N ILE A 197 -11.67 -1.12 -8.92
CA ILE A 197 -10.51 -0.25 -9.19
C ILE A 197 -10.99 1.10 -9.75
N ILE A 198 -11.86 1.09 -10.75
CA ILE A 198 -12.40 2.31 -11.36
C ILE A 198 -13.08 3.18 -10.28
N ILE A 199 -13.88 2.57 -9.41
CA ILE A 199 -14.56 3.30 -8.33
C ILE A 199 -13.55 3.82 -7.31
N ALA A 200 -12.53 3.05 -6.92
CA ALA A 200 -11.50 3.53 -6.01
C ALA A 200 -10.72 4.74 -6.57
N VAL A 201 -10.41 4.72 -7.87
CA VAL A 201 -9.75 5.84 -8.58
C VAL A 201 -10.67 7.05 -8.70
N LEU A 202 -11.96 6.85 -9.02
CA LEU A 202 -12.93 7.94 -9.05
C LEU A 202 -13.13 8.53 -7.65
N ALA A 203 -13.28 7.69 -6.63
CA ALA A 203 -13.39 8.13 -5.25
C ALA A 203 -12.15 8.93 -4.82
N GLU A 204 -10.95 8.56 -5.27
CA GLU A 204 -9.74 9.35 -5.03
C GLU A 204 -9.84 10.76 -5.65
N LYS A 205 -10.26 10.85 -6.91
CA LYS A 205 -10.43 12.13 -7.61
C LYS A 205 -11.50 13.03 -6.97
N TYR A 206 -12.57 12.45 -6.41
CA TYR A 206 -13.71 13.22 -5.86
C TYR A 206 -13.68 13.41 -4.34
N VAL A 207 -13.00 12.54 -3.58
CA VAL A 207 -12.99 12.55 -2.10
C VAL A 207 -11.63 12.92 -1.53
N LEU A 208 -10.52 12.54 -2.17
CA LEU A 208 -9.16 12.72 -1.63
C LEU A 208 -8.43 13.93 -2.21
N PHE A 209 -8.59 14.26 -3.49
CA PHE A 209 -8.00 15.50 -4.04
C PHE A 209 -8.56 16.79 -3.40
N GLY A 210 -9.82 16.76 -2.93
CA GLY A 210 -10.38 17.86 -2.14
C GLY A 210 -9.76 17.98 -0.73
N TYR A 211 -9.24 16.87 -0.19
CA TYR A 211 -8.62 16.80 1.13
C TYR A 211 -7.10 17.03 1.08
N GLU A 212 -6.39 16.61 0.02
CA GLU A 212 -4.95 16.92 -0.14
C GLU A 212 -4.71 18.42 -0.27
N ILE A 213 -5.56 19.14 -1.01
CA ILE A 213 -5.50 20.62 -1.09
C ILE A 213 -5.80 21.25 0.29
N LEU A 214 -6.69 20.67 1.09
CA LEU A 214 -7.05 21.21 2.40
C LEU A 214 -5.97 20.90 3.46
N VAL A 215 -5.49 19.66 3.54
CA VAL A 215 -4.52 19.20 4.54
C VAL A 215 -3.13 19.76 4.27
N VAL A 216 -2.68 19.82 3.02
CA VAL A 216 -1.42 20.49 2.67
C VAL A 216 -1.48 21.97 3.02
N ASN A 217 -2.60 22.67 2.76
CA ASN A 217 -2.76 24.06 3.19
C ASN A 217 -2.83 24.23 4.72
N THR A 218 -3.50 23.32 5.43
CA THR A 218 -3.65 23.42 6.89
C THR A 218 -2.32 23.12 7.62
N VAL A 219 -1.57 22.11 7.16
CA VAL A 219 -0.25 21.78 7.74
C VAL A 219 0.78 22.85 7.38
N SER A 220 0.75 23.38 6.15
CA SER A 220 1.65 24.48 5.75
C SER A 220 1.38 25.77 6.52
N GLN A 221 0.12 26.06 6.87
CA GLN A 221 -0.23 27.24 7.67
C GLN A 221 0.14 27.11 9.14
N VAL A 222 0.03 25.91 9.74
CA VAL A 222 0.43 25.68 11.14
C VAL A 222 1.95 25.73 11.29
N VAL A 223 2.73 25.27 10.29
CA VAL A 223 4.19 25.35 10.29
C VAL A 223 4.71 26.78 10.08
N PHE A 224 3.92 27.68 9.49
CA PHE A 224 4.27 29.11 9.36
C PHE A 224 3.89 29.97 10.58
N LEU A 225 3.14 29.41 11.53
CA LEU A 225 2.60 30.09 12.72
C LEU A 225 3.30 29.68 14.03
N ILE A 226 4.30 28.81 13.98
CA ILE A 226 5.21 28.45 15.09
C ILE A 226 6.62 28.90 14.72
#